data_AF-A0A923DZ54-F1
#
_entry.id   AF-A0A923DZ54-F1
#
_cell.length_a   1.000
_cell.length_b   1.000
_cell.length_c   1.000
_cell.angle_alpha   90.00
_cell.angle_beta   90.00
_cell.angle_gamma   90.00
#
_symmetry.space_group_name_H-M   'P 1'
#
loop_
_entity.id
_entity.type
_entity.pdbx_description
1 polymer ?
#
loop_
_entity_poly.entity_id
_entity_poly.type
_entity_poly.pdbx_seq_one_letter_code
_entity_poly.pdbx_strand_id
1 'polypeptide(L)' 'MEEHLVYSLGERMVKVKPIERNLYRVTVDNKPIGFIRKKDGGWMMEEYSKEELTAESVQLIGDKIDRLPWQFTQ' A
#
# COMPACT_ATOMS: atom_id res chain seq x y z
N MET A 1 8.18 15.18 -4.64
CA MET A 1 7.56 14.39 -3.56
C MET A 1 7.73 12.93 -3.90
N GLU A 2 8.71 12.26 -3.32
CA GLU A 2 8.87 10.81 -3.49
C GLU A 2 9.10 10.16 -2.13
N GLU A 3 8.06 10.23 -1.30
CA GLU A 3 8.00 9.42 -0.10
C GLU A 3 7.58 8.01 -0.53
N HIS A 4 8.55 7.09 -0.53
CA HIS A 4 8.32 5.65 -0.73
C HIS A 4 8.42 4.98 0.63
N LEU A 5 7.30 4.48 1.12
CA LEU A 5 7.24 3.80 2.42
C LEU A 5 7.70 2.36 2.27
N VAL A 6 8.88 2.04 2.77
CA VAL A 6 9.46 0.70 2.70
C VAL A 6 9.14 -0.06 4.00
N TYR A 7 8.46 -1.19 3.89
CA TYR A 7 8.26 -2.11 5.00
C TYR A 7 8.52 -3.55 4.54
N SER A 8 8.97 -4.40 5.44
CA SER A 8 9.30 -5.80 5.17
C SER A 8 8.12 -6.71 5.47
N LEU A 9 7.60 -7.40 4.45
CA LEU A 9 6.71 -8.56 4.61
C LEU A 9 7.60 -9.81 4.54
N GLY A 10 8.09 -10.26 5.70
CA GLY A 10 9.10 -11.32 5.78
C GLY A 10 10.42 -10.87 5.15
N GLU A 11 10.93 -11.63 4.17
CA GLU A 11 12.16 -11.32 3.43
C GLU A 11 11.95 -10.30 2.29
N ARG A 12 10.70 -9.93 2.00
CA ARG A 12 10.37 -9.08 0.85
C ARG A 12 10.18 -7.63 1.26
N MET A 13 10.93 -6.73 0.64
CA MET A 13 10.75 -5.28 0.80
C MET A 13 9.55 -4.81 -0.01
N VAL A 14 8.57 -4.22 0.66
CA VAL A 14 7.39 -3.65 0.05
C VAL A 14 7.43 -2.14 0.19
N LYS A 15 7.28 -1.46 -0.93
CA LYS A 15 7.24 -0.02 -1.05
C LYS A 15 5.82 0.41 -1.39
N VAL A 16 5.28 1.38 -0.68
CA VAL A 16 4.05 2.06 -1.10
C VAL A 16 4.31 3.50 -1.49
N LYS A 17 3.69 3.91 -2.59
CA LYS A 17 3.74 5.29 -3.10
C LYS A 17 2.32 5.85 -3.16
N PRO A 18 2.03 6.99 -2.50
CA PRO A 18 0.77 7.69 -2.70
C PRO A 18 0.65 8.16 -4.15
N ILE A 19 -0.47 7.82 -4.76
CA ILE A 19 -0.81 8.26 -6.12
C ILE A 19 -1.91 9.32 -6.02
N GLU A 20 -2.98 9.03 -5.26
CA GLU A 20 -4.10 9.94 -5.04
C GLU A 20 -4.64 9.82 -3.61
N ARG A 21 -5.63 10.65 -3.26
CA ARG A 21 -6.31 10.61 -1.96
C ARG A 21 -6.95 9.23 -1.77
N ASN A 22 -6.45 8.48 -0.78
CA ASN A 22 -6.84 7.10 -0.51
C ASN A 22 -6.41 6.06 -1.55
N LEU A 23 -5.47 6.36 -2.46
CA LEU A 23 -4.95 5.41 -3.46
C LEU A 23 -3.41 5.33 -3.40
N TYR A 24 -2.90 4.11 -3.27
CA TYR A 24 -1.48 3.84 -3.08
C TYR A 24 -1.02 2.74 -4.01
N ARG A 25 0.07 2.97 -4.72
CA ARG A 25 0.73 1.94 -5.51
C ARG A 25 1.63 1.10 -4.62
N VAL A 26 1.49 -0.21 -4.69
CA VAL A 26 2.32 -1.18 -3.98
C VAL A 26 3.38 -1.76 -4.91
N THR A 27 4.62 -1.79 -4.44
CA THR A 27 5.79 -2.25 -5.19
C THR A 27 6.60 -3.18 -4.31
N VAL A 28 6.69 -4.46 -4.65
CA VAL A 28 7.46 -5.45 -3.89
C VAL A 28 8.72 -5.77 -4.66
N ASP A 29 9.87 -5.75 -3.98
CA ASP A 29 11.16 -6.09 -4.60
C ASP A 29 11.46 -5.24 -5.86
N ASN A 30 11.10 -3.95 -5.82
CA ASN A 30 11.16 -3.01 -6.94
C ASN A 30 10.25 -3.33 -8.15
N LYS A 31 9.33 -4.30 -8.04
CA LYS A 31 8.31 -4.59 -9.05
C LYS A 31 6.94 -4.07 -8.61
N PRO A 32 6.24 -3.25 -9.40
CA PRO A 32 4.88 -2.86 -9.08
C PRO A 32 3.98 -4.11 -9.12
N ILE A 33 3.34 -4.41 -8.00
CA ILE A 33 2.48 -5.60 -7.87
C ILE A 33 1.00 -5.24 -7.89
N GLY A 34 0.63 -3.98 -7.65
CA GLY A 34 -0.77 -3.56 -7.69
C GLY A 34 -0.99 -2.22 -7.02
N PHE A 35 -2.27 -1.90 -6.81
CA PHE A 35 -2.71 -0.68 -6.15
C PHE A 35 -3.67 -1.05 -5.02
N ILE A 36 -3.58 -0.33 -3.91
CA ILE A 36 -4.51 -0.45 -2.79
C ILE A 36 -5.20 0.87 -2.55
N ARG A 37 -6.47 0.76 -2.18
CA ARG A 37 -7.38 1.86 -1.96
C ARG A 37 -8.02 1.74 -0.58
N LYS A 38 -8.13 2.86 0.14
CA LYS A 38 -8.99 2.94 1.33
C LYS A 38 -10.42 3.27 0.91
N LYS A 39 -11.40 2.45 1.29
CA LYS A 39 -12.83 2.66 1.02
C LYS A 39 -13.65 2.05 2.16
N ASP A 40 -14.65 2.78 2.64
CA ASP A 40 -15.54 2.36 3.75
C ASP A 40 -14.79 1.90 5.02
N GLY A 41 -13.65 2.54 5.34
CA GLY A 41 -12.84 2.19 6.51
C GLY A 41 -11.98 0.92 6.35
N GLY A 42 -12.10 0.21 5.23
CA GLY A 42 -11.28 -0.93 4.88
C GLY A 42 -10.28 -0.63 3.77
N TRP A 43 -9.24 -1.46 3.68
CA TRP A 43 -8.27 -1.46 2.60
C TRP A 43 -8.60 -2.52 1.56
N MET A 44 -8.67 -2.12 0.29
CA MET A 44 -9.00 -3.02 -0.82
C MET A 44 -7.94 -2.89 -1.92
N MET A 45 -7.60 -4.01 -2.55
CA MET A 45 -6.78 -4.00 -3.76
C MET A 45 -7.62 -3.67 -5.00
N GLU A 46 -7.02 -3.03 -6.00
CA GLU A 46 -7.63 -2.91 -7.32
C GLU A 46 -7.46 -4.19 -8.15
N GLU A 47 -8.33 -4.39 -9.13
CA GLU A 47 -8.40 -5.59 -10.00
C GLU A 47 -7.08 -5.94 -10.72
N TYR A 48 -6.19 -4.98 -10.92
CA TYR A 48 -4.90 -5.19 -11.59
C TYR A 48 -3.77 -5.70 -10.67
N SER A 49 -4.13 -6.29 -9.54
CA SER A 49 -3.17 -6.75 -8.55
C SER A 49 -2.67 -8.16 -8.88
N LYS A 50 -1.34 -8.32 -8.88
CA LYS A 50 -0.68 -9.63 -9.02
C LYS A 50 -1.04 -10.54 -7.85
N GLU A 51 -0.99 -11.84 -8.07
CA GLU A 51 -1.27 -12.89 -7.06
C GLU A 51 -0.48 -12.73 -5.75
N GLU A 52 0.67 -12.05 -5.80
CA GLU A 52 1.49 -11.73 -4.62
C GLU A 52 0.82 -10.72 -3.66
N LEU A 53 -0.15 -9.93 -4.15
CA LEU A 53 -0.92 -9.00 -3.34
C LEU A 53 -2.19 -9.68 -2.82
N THR A 54 -2.06 -10.39 -1.71
CA THR A 54 -3.21 -11.04 -1.06
C THR A 54 -4.04 -10.05 -0.25
N ALA A 55 -5.32 -10.36 -0.01
CA ALA A 55 -6.20 -9.55 0.84
C ALA A 55 -5.62 -9.35 2.26
N GLU A 56 -4.93 -10.36 2.82
CA GLU A 56 -4.23 -10.25 4.09
C GLU A 56 -3.09 -9.23 4.01
N SER A 57 -2.26 -9.32 2.96
CA SER A 57 -1.18 -8.36 2.73
C SER A 57 -1.75 -6.95 2.67
N VAL A 58 -2.79 -6.73 1.86
CA VAL A 58 -3.49 -5.43 1.68
C VAL A 58 -3.90 -4.82 3.02
N GLN A 59 -4.50 -5.61 3.91
CA GLN A 59 -4.92 -5.15 5.23
C GLN A 59 -3.71 -4.75 6.09
N LEU A 60 -2.63 -5.54 6.07
CA LEU A 60 -1.38 -5.22 6.79
C LEU A 60 -0.71 -3.95 6.25
N ILE A 61 -0.65 -3.79 4.92
CA ILE A 61 -0.14 -2.56 4.29
C ILE A 61 -0.98 -1.37 4.75
N GLY A 62 -2.29 -1.54 4.72
CA GLY A 62 -3.25 -0.53 5.06
C GLY A 62 -3.18 -0.07 6.51
N ASP A 63 -3.07 -1.00 7.45
CA ASP A 63 -2.88 -0.69 8.88
C ASP A 63 -1.56 0.06 9.12
N LYS A 64 -0.48 -0.33 8.42
CA LYS A 64 0.80 0.40 8.45
C LYS A 64 0.64 1.83 7.92
N ILE A 65 -0.10 1.99 6.82
CA ILE A 65 -0.42 3.29 6.25
C ILE A 65 -1.19 4.13 7.28
N ASP A 66 -2.20 3.57 7.95
CA ASP A 66 -3.01 4.28 8.94
C ASP A 66 -2.21 4.76 10.16
N ARG A 67 -1.25 3.95 10.61
CA ARG A 67 -0.37 4.26 11.76
C ARG A 67 0.72 5.27 11.46
N LEU A 68 1.00 5.53 10.18
CA LEU A 68 1.98 6.52 9.81
C LEU A 68 1.38 7.92 10.04
N PRO A 69 2.18 8.90 10.47
CA PRO A 69 1.73 10.28 10.56
C PRO A 69 1.61 10.85 9.14
N TRP A 70 0.60 10.42 8.39
CA TRP A 70 0.28 10.98 7.09
C TRP A 70 -0.08 12.44 7.30
N GLN A 71 0.83 13.35 6.93
CA GLN A 71 0.53 14.75 6.75
C GLN A 71 -0.33 14.94 5.49
N PHE A 72 -1.49 14.29 5.42
CA PHE A 72 -2.61 14.89 4.72
C PHE A 72 -3.40 15.63 5.78
N THR A 73 -2.81 16.75 6.22
CA THR A 73 -3.53 17.84 6.88
C THR A 73 -4.77 18.10 6.04
N GLN A 74 -5.94 17.73 6.58
CA GLN A 74 -7.20 18.30 6.13
C GLN A 74 -7.27 19.77 6.54
#